data_AF-A0A7M2A5F5-F1
#
_entry.id   AF-A0A7M2A5F5-F1
#
_cell.length_a   1.000
_cell.length_b   1.000
_cell.length_c   1.000
_cell.angle_alpha   90.00
_cell.angle_beta   90.00
_cell.angle_gamma   90.00
#
_symmetry.space_group_name_H-M   'P 1'
#
loop_
_entity.id
_entity.type
_entity.pdbx_description
1 polymer ?
#
loop_
_entity_poly.entity_id
_entity_poly.type
_entity_poly.pdbx_seq_one_letter_code
_entity_poly.pdbx_strand_id
1 'polypeptide(L)'
;MSRTPRVCSFCHEEMAEDEFKCKSCGNLVVTKTALPDQPYMPEYEESVLDQYSIVLLVLMTLFLPPVAIVIGGVMLFNDSMYKRDTGKLLVTGAFVVMVILTITLFAGSGTFTINF
;
A
#
# COMPACT_ATOMS: atom_id res chain seq x y z
N MET A 1 5.73 -44.46 -24.73
CA MET A 1 5.59 -43.10 -25.30
C MET A 1 6.44 -43.04 -26.55
N SER A 2 5.81 -42.95 -27.73
CA SER A 2 6.49 -42.79 -29.01
C SER A 2 7.22 -41.44 -29.02
N ARG A 3 8.54 -41.47 -28.99
CA ARG A 3 9.39 -40.28 -28.95
C ARG A 3 9.37 -39.64 -30.33
N THR A 4 8.83 -38.43 -30.43
CA THR A 4 8.83 -37.66 -31.68
C THR A 4 10.25 -37.15 -31.93
N PRO A 5 10.86 -37.46 -33.09
CA PRO A 5 12.19 -36.97 -33.41
C PRO A 5 12.19 -35.44 -33.41
N ARG A 6 13.17 -34.82 -32.72
CA ARG A 6 13.30 -33.37 -32.70
C ARG A 6 13.86 -32.93 -34.06
N VAL A 7 13.21 -31.94 -34.67
CA VAL A 7 13.62 -31.39 -35.97
C VAL A 7 14.27 -30.03 -35.75
N CYS A 8 15.38 -29.77 -36.42
CA CYS A 8 16.06 -28.47 -36.33
C CYS A 8 15.18 -27.36 -36.93
N SER A 9 14.93 -26.28 -36.21
CA SER A 9 14.17 -25.13 -36.72
C SER A 9 14.85 -24.39 -37.88
N PHE A 10 16.15 -24.61 -38.07
CA PHE A 10 16.94 -23.91 -39.07
C PHE A 10 17.08 -24.73 -40.37
N CYS A 11 17.58 -25.98 -40.27
CA CYS A 11 17.80 -26.83 -41.44
C CYS A 11 16.76 -27.92 -41.65
N HIS A 12 15.76 -28.03 -40.76
CA HIS A 12 14.66 -28.99 -40.84
C HIS A 12 15.09 -30.46 -40.89
N GLU A 13 16.32 -30.74 -40.46
CA GLU A 13 16.88 -32.09 -40.40
C GLU A 13 16.57 -32.74 -39.05
N GLU A 14 16.44 -34.06 -39.05
CA GLU A 14 16.19 -34.86 -37.85
C GLU A 14 17.40 -34.84 -36.90
N MET A 15 17.15 -34.70 -35.61
CA MET A 15 18.17 -34.56 -34.57
C MET A 15 18.00 -35.63 -33.49
N ALA A 16 19.13 -36.07 -32.95
CA ALA A 16 19.15 -36.96 -31.80
C ALA A 16 18.56 -36.26 -30.56
N GLU A 17 17.91 -37.06 -29.70
CA GLU A 17 17.05 -36.59 -28.59
C GLU A 17 17.79 -35.69 -27.58
N ASP A 18 19.11 -35.82 -27.52
CA ASP A 18 19.98 -35.24 -26.49
C ASP A 18 21.01 -34.22 -27.04
N GLU A 19 20.95 -33.87 -28.33
CA GLU A 19 21.90 -32.96 -28.96
C GLU A 19 21.35 -31.52 -28.99
N PHE A 20 21.94 -30.63 -28.19
CA PHE A 20 21.61 -29.19 -28.17
C PHE A 20 22.15 -28.43 -29.39
N LYS A 21 22.93 -29.10 -30.25
CA LYS A 21 23.56 -28.52 -31.43
C LYS A 21 23.27 -29.37 -32.64
N CYS A 22 22.80 -28.76 -33.73
CA CYS A 22 22.64 -29.46 -34.99
C CYS A 22 23.97 -29.93 -35.54
N LYS A 23 24.09 -31.22 -35.85
CA LYS A 23 25.27 -31.78 -36.53
C LYS A 23 25.37 -31.34 -38.00
N SER A 24 24.23 -31.07 -38.64
CA SER A 24 24.13 -30.65 -40.05
C SER A 24 24.42 -29.15 -40.24
N CYS A 25 23.71 -28.27 -39.53
CA CYS A 25 23.89 -26.81 -39.67
C CYS A 25 24.74 -26.14 -38.59
N GLY A 26 25.18 -26.87 -37.57
CA GLY A 26 25.98 -26.31 -36.47
C GLY A 26 25.24 -25.36 -35.52
N ASN A 27 23.96 -25.06 -35.79
CA ASN A 27 23.18 -24.10 -35.02
C ASN A 27 22.70 -24.69 -33.69
N LEU A 28 22.67 -23.85 -32.65
CA LEU A 28 22.17 -24.21 -31.32
C LEU A 28 20.65 -24.20 -31.34
N VAL A 29 20.03 -25.33 -30.99
CA VAL A 29 18.57 -25.40 -30.89
C VAL A 29 18.20 -24.76 -29.57
N VAL A 30 17.53 -23.61 -29.63
CA VAL A 30 16.92 -22.99 -28.46
C VAL A 30 15.87 -23.96 -27.94
N THR A 31 16.27 -24.79 -26.96
CA THR A 31 15.31 -25.53 -26.16
C THR A 31 14.42 -24.49 -25.53
N LYS A 32 13.12 -24.52 -25.86
CA LYS A 32 12.13 -23.84 -25.04
C LYS A 32 12.21 -24.50 -23.67
N THR A 33 13.07 -23.95 -22.81
CA THR A 33 13.02 -24.19 -21.38
C THR A 33 11.61 -23.81 -20.99
N ALA A 34 10.81 -24.82 -20.60
CA ALA A 34 9.53 -24.58 -19.96
C ALA A 34 9.80 -23.57 -18.83
N LEU A 35 9.09 -22.45 -18.86
CA LEU A 35 9.13 -21.49 -17.75
C LEU A 35 8.90 -22.30 -16.47
N PRO A 36 9.73 -22.15 -15.43
CA PRO A 36 9.42 -22.75 -14.15
C PRO A 36 8.05 -22.19 -13.72
N ASP A 37 7.09 -23.07 -13.43
CA ASP A 37 5.83 -22.70 -12.79
C ASP A 37 6.19 -21.95 -11.51
N GLN A 38 6.10 -20.62 -11.55
CA GLN A 38 6.26 -19.80 -10.37
C GLN A 38 5.13 -20.20 -9.42
N PRO A 39 5.43 -20.57 -8.15
CA PRO A 39 4.38 -20.83 -7.19
C PRO A 39 3.56 -19.54 -7.05
N TYR A 40 2.31 -19.61 -7.50
CA TYR A 40 1.32 -18.57 -7.27
C TYR A 40 1.12 -18.46 -5.76
N MET A 41 1.81 -17.51 -5.12
CA MET A 41 1.48 -17.10 -3.76
C MET A 41 0.10 -16.46 -3.83
N PRO A 42 -0.92 -16.98 -3.13
CA PRO A 42 -2.14 -16.21 -2.97
C PRO A 42 -1.75 -14.92 -2.25
N GLU A 43 -1.97 -13.78 -2.90
CA GLU A 43 -2.02 -12.48 -2.22
C GLU A 43 -3.03 -12.64 -1.08
N TYR A 44 -2.53 -12.80 0.14
CA TYR A 44 -3.36 -12.74 1.32
C TYR A 44 -4.06 -11.38 1.31
N GLU A 45 -5.36 -11.37 1.54
CA GLU A 45 -6.20 -10.17 1.62
C GLU A 45 -5.75 -9.25 2.78
N GLU A 46 -4.62 -8.57 2.65
CA GLU A 46 -4.18 -7.50 3.55
C GLU A 46 -5.02 -6.23 3.38
N SER A 47 -5.76 -6.12 2.28
CA SER A 47 -6.60 -4.97 1.93
C SER A 47 -7.71 -4.69 2.95
N VAL A 48 -8.32 -5.74 3.52
CA VAL A 48 -9.44 -5.58 4.46
C VAL A 48 -8.94 -5.09 5.82
N LEU A 49 -7.84 -5.66 6.33
CA LEU A 49 -7.27 -5.26 7.62
C LEU A 49 -6.76 -3.82 7.56
N ASP A 50 -6.16 -3.43 6.43
CA ASP A 50 -5.65 -2.08 6.21
C ASP A 50 -6.80 -1.05 6.18
N GLN A 51 -7.92 -1.36 5.51
CA GLN A 51 -9.08 -0.47 5.44
C GLN A 51 -9.70 -0.20 6.82
N TYR A 52 -9.85 -1.23 7.67
CA TYR A 52 -10.35 -1.03 9.04
C TYR A 52 -9.35 -0.23 9.90
N SER A 53 -8.04 -0.44 9.71
CA SER A 53 -7.00 0.30 10.44
C SER A 53 -7.05 1.80 10.11
N ILE A 54 -7.20 2.13 8.83
CA ILE A 54 -7.27 3.51 8.33
C ILE A 54 -8.52 4.19 8.90
N VAL A 55 -9.68 3.54 8.86
CA VAL A 55 -10.92 4.09 9.44
C VAL A 55 -10.77 4.36 10.93
N LEU A 56 -10.15 3.45 11.67
CA LEU A 56 -9.92 3.61 13.11
C LEU A 56 -8.97 4.79 13.41
N LEU A 57 -7.90 4.94 12.63
CA LEU A 57 -6.99 6.08 12.73
C LEU A 57 -7.69 7.42 12.43
N VAL A 58 -8.56 7.47 11.43
CA VAL A 58 -9.37 8.66 11.11
C VAL A 58 -10.31 9.00 12.27
N LEU A 59 -10.97 8.01 12.88
CA LEU A 59 -11.83 8.25 14.03
C LEU A 59 -11.01 8.78 15.22
N MET A 60 -9.89 8.15 15.56
CA MET A 60 -9.05 8.60 16.68
C MET A 60 -8.55 10.03 16.48
N THR A 61 -8.09 10.37 15.28
CA THR A 61 -7.60 11.71 14.95
C THR A 61 -8.70 12.77 14.95
N LEU A 62 -9.94 12.41 14.58
CA LEU A 62 -11.10 13.30 14.63
C LEU A 62 -11.56 13.57 16.08
N PHE A 63 -11.53 12.55 16.94
CA PHE A 63 -12.03 12.65 18.33
C PHE A 63 -10.99 13.17 19.33
N LEU A 64 -9.68 13.03 19.07
CA LEU A 64 -8.64 13.54 19.98
C LEU A 64 -8.75 15.06 20.26
N PRO A 65 -8.86 15.93 19.23
CA PRO A 65 -8.93 17.37 19.43
C PRO A 65 -10.11 17.84 20.29
N PRO A 66 -11.37 17.43 20.06
CA PRO A 66 -12.48 17.87 20.90
C PRO A 66 -12.35 17.36 22.34
N VAL A 67 -11.87 16.13 22.56
CA VAL A 67 -11.62 15.61 23.92
C VAL A 67 -10.56 16.45 24.63
N ALA A 68 -9.48 16.80 23.94
CA ALA A 68 -8.42 17.65 24.45
C ALA A 68 -8.95 19.07 24.81
N ILE A 69 -9.82 19.66 23.98
CA ILE A 69 -10.46 20.95 24.28
C ILE A 69 -11.33 20.85 25.53
N VAL A 70 -12.12 19.79 25.71
CA VAL A 70 -12.98 19.61 26.89
C VAL A 70 -12.14 19.48 28.16
N ILE A 71 -11.11 18.62 28.16
CA ILE A 71 -10.24 18.42 29.33
C ILE A 71 -9.48 19.71 29.67
N GLY A 72 -8.89 20.36 28.66
CA GLY A 72 -8.20 21.63 28.83
C GLY A 72 -9.14 22.74 29.32
N GLY A 73 -10.39 22.73 28.83
CA GLY A 73 -11.47 23.62 29.25
C GLY A 73 -11.79 23.50 30.74
N VAL A 74 -11.93 22.27 31.24
CA VAL A 74 -12.14 22.02 32.68
C VAL A 74 -10.91 22.46 33.49
N MET A 75 -9.70 22.24 32.99
CA MET A 75 -8.47 22.63 33.68
C MET A 75 -8.27 24.15 33.80
N LEU A 76 -8.87 24.96 32.91
CA LEU A 76 -8.81 26.43 32.99
C LEU A 76 -9.42 26.97 34.29
N PHE A 77 -10.46 26.31 34.78
CA PHE A 77 -11.16 26.70 36.01
C PHE A 77 -10.49 26.18 37.29
N ASN A 78 -9.34 25.51 37.17
CA ASN A 78 -8.59 25.08 38.35
C ASN A 78 -7.93 26.28 39.06
N ASP A 79 -7.85 26.21 40.39
CA ASP A 79 -7.19 27.24 41.21
C ASP A 79 -5.67 27.16 41.15
N SER A 80 -5.12 25.98 40.86
CA SER A 80 -3.67 25.83 40.69
C SER A 80 -3.19 26.41 39.37
N MET A 81 -2.27 27.37 39.45
CA MET A 81 -1.66 28.04 38.28
C MET A 81 -1.12 27.04 37.26
N TYR A 82 -0.42 26.00 37.73
CA TYR A 82 0.12 24.93 36.88
C TYR A 82 -0.94 24.21 36.04
N LYS A 83 -2.08 23.84 36.65
CA LYS A 83 -3.16 23.16 35.91
C LYS A 83 -3.86 24.09 34.95
N ARG A 84 -4.01 25.37 35.31
CA ARG A 84 -4.59 26.39 34.41
C ARG A 84 -3.71 26.64 33.19
N ASP A 85 -2.40 26.74 33.35
CA ASP A 85 -1.47 26.95 32.24
C ASP A 85 -1.39 25.71 31.35
N THR A 86 -1.41 24.52 31.94
CA THR A 86 -1.55 23.26 31.20
C THR A 86 -2.86 23.25 30.40
N GLY A 87 -3.98 23.62 31.03
CA GLY A 87 -5.29 23.70 30.38
C GLY A 87 -5.30 24.68 29.20
N LYS A 88 -4.70 25.87 29.36
CA LYS A 88 -4.51 26.84 28.26
C LYS A 88 -3.77 26.21 27.09
N LEU A 89 -2.61 25.60 27.33
CA LEU A 89 -1.80 24.96 26.30
C LEU A 89 -2.57 23.83 25.58
N LEU A 90 -3.32 23.04 26.35
CA LEU A 90 -4.13 21.93 25.84
C LEU A 90 -5.25 22.44 24.91
N VAL A 91 -5.97 23.49 25.32
CA VAL A 91 -7.02 24.11 24.49
C VAL A 91 -6.42 24.75 23.23
N THR A 92 -5.35 25.54 23.36
CA THR A 92 -4.74 26.20 22.21
C THR A 92 -4.12 25.21 21.23
N GLY A 93 -3.43 24.19 21.74
CA GLY A 93 -2.83 23.14 20.92
C GLY A 93 -3.88 22.33 20.17
N ALA A 94 -4.93 21.90 20.89
CA ALA A 94 -6.04 21.16 20.27
C ALA A 94 -6.81 22.01 19.24
N PHE A 95 -6.97 23.31 19.48
CA PHE A 95 -7.59 24.23 18.51
C PHE A 95 -6.75 24.34 17.23
N VAL A 96 -5.44 24.52 17.34
CA VAL A 96 -4.54 24.59 16.18
C VAL A 96 -4.59 23.27 15.38
N VAL A 97 -4.52 22.13 16.06
CA VAL A 97 -4.62 20.81 15.41
C VAL A 97 -5.97 20.63 14.71
N MET A 98 -7.07 21.10 15.32
CA MET A 98 -8.41 21.06 14.73
C MET A 98 -8.51 21.93 13.46
N VAL A 99 -7.89 23.11 13.46
CA VAL A 99 -7.79 23.96 12.26
C VAL A 99 -6.98 23.27 11.16
N ILE A 100 -5.84 22.66 11.50
CA ILE A 100 -5.04 21.92 10.51
C ILE A 100 -5.84 20.75 9.94
N LEU A 101 -6.52 19.99 10.79
CA LEU A 101 -7.39 18.88 10.37
C LEU A 101 -8.53 19.32 9.46
N THR A 102 -9.18 20.44 9.76
CA THR A 102 -10.26 20.96 8.88
C THR A 102 -9.70 21.39 7.53
N ILE A 103 -8.53 22.03 7.49
CA ILE A 103 -7.86 22.40 6.24
C ILE A 103 -7.45 21.15 5.44
N THR A 104 -6.85 20.13 6.08
CA THR A 104 -6.43 18.91 5.37
C THR A 104 -7.62 18.08 4.90
N LEU A 105 -8.71 18.02 5.67
CA LEU A 105 -9.96 17.39 5.23
C LEU A 105 -10.58 18.16 4.06
N PHE A 106 -10.59 19.49 4.10
CA PHE A 106 -11.11 20.32 3.01
C PHE A 106 -10.26 20.17 1.74
N ALA A 107 -8.94 20.26 1.86
CA ALA A 107 -8.01 20.09 0.76
C ALA A 107 -8.03 18.65 0.19
N GLY A 108 -8.07 17.64 1.05
CA GLY A 108 -8.07 16.23 0.67
C GLY A 108 -9.40 15.73 0.10
N SER A 109 -10.53 16.28 0.55
CA SER A 109 -11.86 15.93 0.01
C SER A 109 -12.18 16.60 -1.33
N GLY A 110 -11.28 17.42 -1.88
CA GLY A 110 -11.45 18.02 -3.21
C GLY A 110 -12.67 18.92 -3.33
N THR A 111 -13.16 19.51 -2.23
CA THR A 111 -14.33 20.41 -2.20
C THR A 111 -14.02 21.81 -2.75
N PHE A 112 -13.26 21.87 -3.85
CA PHE A 112 -13.10 23.05 -4.72
C PHE A 112 -14.16 23.11 -5.83
N THR A 113 -15.27 22.39 -5.71
CA THR A 113 -16.45 22.55 -6.57
C THR A 113 -17.48 23.49 -5.93
N ILE A 114 -17.03 24.67 -5.49
CA ILE A 114 -17.96 25.79 -5.34
C ILE A 114 -18.21 26.32 -6.76
N ASN A 115 -19.15 25.69 -7.47
CA ASN A 115 -19.72 26.26 -8.69
C ASN A 115 -20.48 27.52 -8.28
N PHE A 116 -19.92 28.68 -8.60
CA PHE A 116 -20.65 29.93 -8.80
C PHE A 116 -20.80 30.16 -10.30
#